data_AF-A0A847AP19-F1
#
_entry.id   AF-A0A847AP19-F1
#
_cell.length_a   1.000
_cell.length_b   1.000
_cell.length_c   1.000
_cell.angle_alpha   90.00
_cell.angle_beta   90.00
_cell.angle_gamma   90.00
#
_symmetry.space_group_name_H-M   'P 1'
#
loop_
_entity.id
_entity.type
_entity.pdbx_description
1 polymer ?
#
loop_
_entity_poly.entity_id
_entity_poly.type
_entity_poly.pdbx_seq_one_letter_code
_entity_poly.pdbx_strand_id
1 'polypeptide(L)' 'ASDEELKKAYRRMAMKYHPDKVSHLGEEFREAAKEKFQRVNQAYNNIKAERNIS' A
#
# COMPACT_ATOMS: atom_id res chain seq x y z
N ALA A 1 11.63 1.63 13.46
CA ALA A 1 10.27 1.45 12.91
C ALA A 1 9.24 1.98 13.89
N SER A 2 9.09 3.31 13.93
CA SER A 2 7.98 3.97 14.62
C SER A 2 6.69 3.87 13.80
N ASP A 3 5.54 4.13 14.43
CA ASP A 3 4.25 4.07 13.74
C ASP A 3 4.11 5.16 12.66
N GLU A 4 4.86 6.25 12.79
CA GLU A 4 5.01 7.26 11.74
C GLU A 4 5.76 6.72 10.53
N GLU A 5 6.84 5.96 10.74
CA GLU A 5 7.57 5.29 9.67
C GLU A 5 6.67 4.28 8.94
N LEU A 6 5.85 3.54 9.68
CA LEU A 6 4.87 2.60 9.13
C LEU A 6 3.83 3.33 8.26
N LYS A 7 3.21 4.40 8.79
CA LYS A 7 2.24 5.23 8.04
C LYS A 7 2.88 5.88 6.82
N LYS A 8 4.13 6.35 6.92
CA LYS A 8 4.88 6.97 5.81
C LYS A 8 5.22 5.95 4.72
N ALA A 9 5.64 4.75 5.09
CA ALA A 9 5.88 3.66 4.16
C ALA A 9 4.59 3.23 3.44
N TYR A 10 3.49 3.07 4.19
CA TYR A 10 2.18 2.77 3.62
C TYR A 10 1.73 3.83 2.61
N ARG A 11 1.79 5.12 2.96
CA ARG A 11 1.46 6.22 2.03
C ARG A 11 2.32 6.23 0.77
N ARG A 12 3.63 5.98 0.88
CA ARG A 12 4.53 5.88 -0.29
C ARG A 12 4.12 4.76 -1.22
N MET A 13 3.82 3.58 -0.67
CA MET A 13 3.38 2.43 -1.47
C MET A 13 2.00 2.69 -2.09
N ALA A 14 1.08 3.30 -1.34
CA ALA A 14 -0.24 3.66 -1.83
C ALA A 14 -0.17 4.63 -3.01
N MET A 15 0.70 5.65 -2.95
CA MET A 15 0.92 6.55 -4.09
C MET A 15 1.57 5.85 -5.28
N LYS A 16 2.48 4.89 -5.05
CA LYS A 16 3.17 4.16 -6.13
C LYS A 16 2.23 3.24 -6.90
N TYR A 17 1.24 2.66 -6.23
CA TYR A 17 0.27 1.73 -6.82
C TYR A 17 -1.13 2.33 -6.96
N HIS A 18 -1.27 3.65 -6.80
CA HIS A 18 -2.56 4.31 -6.90
C HIS A 18 -3.13 4.13 -8.31
N PRO A 19 -4.42 3.80 -8.48
CA PRO A 19 -5.04 3.62 -9.80
C PRO A 19 -4.80 4.83 -10.72
N ASP A 20 -4.86 6.06 -10.23
CA ASP A 20 -4.54 7.26 -11.02
C ASP A 20 -3.10 7.30 -11.56
N LYS A 21 -2.14 6.70 -10.83
CA LYS A 21 -0.73 6.64 -11.23
C LYS A 21 -0.42 5.49 -12.18
N VAL A 22 -1.28 4.48 -12.26
CA VAL A 22 -1.09 3.32 -13.15
C VAL A 22 -2.15 3.25 -14.26
N SER A 23 -3.13 4.15 -14.24
CA SER A 23 -4.22 4.23 -15.20
C SER A 23 -3.71 4.36 -16.64
N HIS A 24 -2.60 5.08 -16.83
CA HIS A 24 -1.98 5.32 -18.13
C HIS A 24 -1.00 4.23 -18.58
N LEU A 25 -0.67 3.25 -17.72
CA LEU A 25 0.36 2.25 -17.99
C LEU A 25 -0.18 0.96 -18.64
N GLY A 26 -1.51 0.86 -18.83
CA GLY A 26 -2.17 -0.32 -19.38
C GLY A 26 -2.68 -1.31 -18.33
N GLU A 27 -3.37 -2.35 -18.78
CA GLU A 27 -4.12 -3.28 -17.92
C GLU A 27 -3.22 -4.15 -17.03
N GLU A 28 -2.12 -4.70 -17.57
CA GLU A 28 -1.13 -5.46 -16.80
C GLU A 28 -0.58 -4.68 -15.59
N PHE A 29 -0.27 -3.40 -15.80
CA PHE A 29 0.24 -2.56 -14.72
C PHE A 29 -0.83 -2.24 -13.67
N ARG A 30 -2.09 -2.12 -14.07
CA ARG A 30 -3.21 -1.95 -13.13
C ARG A 30 -3.42 -3.21 -12.29
N GLU A 31 -3.36 -4.40 -12.90
CA GLU A 31 -3.48 -5.66 -12.16
C GLU A 31 -2.31 -5.87 -11.20
N ALA A 32 -1.08 -5.68 -11.65
CA ALA A 32 0.11 -5.79 -10.81
C ALA A 32 0.09 -4.75 -9.67
N ALA A 33 -0.37 -3.53 -9.93
CA ALA A 33 -0.52 -2.50 -8.91
C ALA A 33 -1.61 -2.86 -7.90
N LYS A 34 -2.76 -3.38 -8.34
CA LYS A 34 -3.84 -3.85 -7.48
C LYS A 34 -3.35 -4.96 -6.55
N GLU A 35 -2.65 -5.95 -7.08
CA GLU A 35 -2.13 -7.06 -6.30
C GLU A 35 -1.10 -6.60 -5.26
N LYS A 36 -0.17 -5.72 -5.64
CA LYS A 36 0.80 -5.11 -4.72
C LYS A 36 0.13 -4.24 -3.67
N PHE A 37 -0.88 -3.46 -4.05
CA PHE A 37 -1.62 -2.60 -3.14
C PHE A 37 -2.35 -3.43 -2.08
N GLN A 38 -3.00 -4.53 -2.48
CA GLN A 38 -3.64 -5.47 -1.55
C GLN A 38 -2.64 -6.07 -0.55
N ARG A 39 -1.48 -6.55 -1.02
CA ARG A 39 -0.43 -7.10 -0.14
C ARG A 39 0.10 -6.06 0.86
N VAL A 40 0.32 -4.83 0.41
CA VAL A 40 0.75 -3.72 1.27
C VAL A 40 -0.30 -3.41 2.33
N ASN A 41 -1.58 -3.36 1.93
CA ASN A 41 -2.69 -3.10 2.85
C ASN A 41 -2.79 -4.19 3.91
N GLN A 42 -2.66 -5.45 3.50
CA GLN A 42 -2.73 -6.59 4.40
C GLN A 42 -1.57 -6.59 5.41
N ALA A 43 -0.34 -6.34 4.94
CA ALA A 43 0.82 -6.20 5.81
C ALA A 43 0.66 -5.02 6.79
N TYR A 44 0.18 -3.87 6.32
CA TYR A 44 -0.09 -2.71 7.17
C TYR A 44 -1.15 -3.02 8.23
N ASN A 45 -2.25 -3.67 7.85
CA ASN A 45 -3.32 -4.04 8.77
C ASN A 45 -2.86 -5.05 9.84
N ASN A 46 -2.03 -6.02 9.46
CA ASN A 46 -1.47 -6.98 10.41
C ASN A 46 -0.59 -6.27 11.45
N ILE A 47 0.32 -5.40 10.99
CA ILE A 47 1.18 -4.63 11.91
C ILE A 47 0.34 -3.66 12.76
N LYS A 48 -0.69 -3.05 12.17
CA LYS A 48 -1.63 -2.16 12.88
C LYS A 48 -2.32 -2.92 14.03
N ALA A 49 -2.79 -4.14 13.76
CA ALA A 49 -3.44 -5.01 14.74
C ALA A 49 -2.45 -5.49 15.82
N GLU A 50 -1.26 -5.96 15.45
CA GLU A 50 -0.22 -6.40 16.39
C GLU A 50 0.23 -5.28 17.34
N ARG A 51 0.24 -4.03 16.85
CA ARG A 51 0.67 -2.86 17.61
C ARG A 51 -0.46 -2.10 18.31
N ASN A 52 -1.72 -2.55 18.19
CA ASN A 52 -2.91 -1.82 18.68
C ASN A 52 -2.94 -0.33 18.26
N ILE A 53 -2.46 -0.04 17.05
CA ILE A 53 -2.49 1.31 16.50
C ILE A 53 -3.94 1.55 16.06
N SER A 54 -4.71 2.41 16.73
CA SER A 54 -6.08 2.79 16.34
C SER A 54 -6.08 3.89 15.28
#